data_AF-A7SZR5-F1
#
_entry.id   AF-A7SZR5-F1
#
_cell.length_a   1.000
_cell.length_b   1.000
_cell.length_c   1.000
_cell.angle_alpha   90.00
_cell.angle_beta   90.00
_cell.angle_gamma   90.00
#
_symmetry.space_group_name_H-M   'P 1'
#
loop_
_entity.id
_entity.type
_entity.pdbx_description
1 polymer ?
#
loop_
_entity_poly.entity_id
_entity_poly.type
_entity_poly.pdbx_seq_one_letter_code
_entity_poly.pdbx_strand_id
1 'polypeptide(L)'
;MLEECYPRLYADISRHVNASFTSETVVHDVFSSVCTEIVKDGVNWARIIAVYTFAGALATECYKDSRSVFVTEVSNWMYEFTALHLVDWIKKRGGWVSIYD
;
A
#
# COMPACT_ATOMS: atom_id res chain seq x y z
N MET A 1 32.28 21.95 7.44
CA MET A 1 33.35 21.65 8.43
C MET A 1 33.28 20.23 9.02
N LEU A 2 32.11 19.59 9.18
CA LEU A 2 32.01 18.12 9.42
C LEU A 2 31.93 17.31 8.11
N GLU A 3 31.35 17.90 7.05
CA GLU A 3 31.16 17.30 5.73
C GLU A 3 32.47 17.01 4.97
N GLU A 4 33.54 17.78 5.23
CA GLU A 4 34.84 17.60 4.57
C GLU A 4 35.76 16.59 5.26
N CYS A 5 35.59 16.38 6.57
CA CYS A 5 36.50 15.52 7.34
C CYS A 5 36.13 14.03 7.26
N TYR A 6 34.85 13.71 7.04
CA TYR A 6 34.38 12.32 6.96
C TYR A 6 33.38 12.12 5.82
N PRO A 7 33.81 12.31 4.56
CA PRO A 7 32.92 12.25 3.41
C PRO A 7 32.21 10.89 3.29
N ARG A 8 32.85 9.80 3.71
CA ARG A 8 32.25 8.46 3.72
C ARG A 8 31.22 8.26 4.81
N LEU A 9 31.45 8.78 6.02
CA LEU A 9 30.50 8.66 7.12
C LEU A 9 29.28 9.55 6.86
N TYR A 10 29.49 10.76 6.37
CA TYR A 10 28.41 11.63 5.95
C TYR A 10 27.66 11.06 4.75
N ALA A 11 28.35 10.50 3.75
CA ALA A 11 27.70 9.83 2.63
C ALA A 11 26.96 8.57 3.08
N ASP A 12 27.47 7.77 4.01
CA ASP A 12 26.80 6.56 4.47
C ASP A 12 25.61 6.87 5.39
N ILE A 13 25.74 7.88 6.27
CA ILE A 13 24.62 8.40 7.08
C ILE A 13 23.58 9.04 6.17
N SER A 14 23.97 9.89 5.23
CA SER A 14 23.06 10.49 4.24
C SER A 14 22.39 9.41 3.40
N ARG A 15 23.13 8.37 2.99
CA ARG A 15 22.58 7.21 2.26
C ARG A 15 21.66 6.36 3.13
N HIS A 16 21.95 6.16 4.42
CA HIS A 16 21.08 5.46 5.37
C HIS A 16 19.82 6.25 5.70
N VAL A 17 19.95 7.56 5.90
CA VAL A 17 18.83 8.47 6.16
C VAL A 17 17.96 8.57 4.90
N ASN A 18 18.55 8.66 3.71
CA ASN A 18 17.84 8.65 2.43
C ASN A 18 17.26 7.26 2.06
N ALA A 19 17.78 6.17 2.65
CA ALA A 19 17.21 4.82 2.53
C ALA A 19 16.11 4.55 3.58
N SER A 20 16.16 5.24 4.73
CA SER A 20 15.15 5.15 5.80
C SER A 20 13.89 5.95 5.48
N PHE A 21 13.95 6.87 4.54
CA PHE A 21 12.79 7.34 3.80
C PHE A 21 12.69 6.46 2.54
N THR A 22 11.55 5.79 2.27
CA THR A 22 11.25 5.03 1.02
C THR A 22 11.51 3.51 1.01
N SER A 23 11.14 2.74 2.04
CA SER A 23 11.06 1.27 1.90
C SER A 23 9.65 0.84 1.49
N GLU A 24 9.54 0.23 0.31
CA GLU A 24 8.36 -0.49 -0.18
C GLU A 24 7.72 -1.39 0.87
N THR A 25 8.55 -2.05 1.68
CA THR A 25 8.11 -2.93 2.76
C THR A 25 7.26 -2.19 3.80
N VAL A 26 7.60 -0.94 4.15
CA VAL A 26 6.84 -0.16 5.14
C VAL A 26 5.49 0.25 4.58
N VAL A 27 5.44 0.64 3.30
CA VAL A 27 4.17 1.02 2.64
C VAL A 27 3.27 -0.20 2.48
N HIS A 28 3.85 -1.35 2.13
CA HIS A 28 3.15 -2.62 2.08
C HIS A 28 2.59 -3.05 3.45
N ASP A 29 3.37 -2.93 4.52
CA ASP A 29 2.92 -3.30 5.87
C ASP A 29 1.76 -2.42 6.34
N VAL A 30 1.83 -1.11 6.08
CA VAL A 30 0.73 -0.17 6.34
C VAL A 30 -0.50 -0.55 5.51
N PHE A 31 -0.31 -0.84 4.22
CA PHE A 31 -1.40 -1.27 3.35
C PHE A 31 -2.09 -2.51 3.89
N SER A 32 -1.33 -3.57 4.17
CA SER A 32 -1.82 -4.87 4.62
C SER A 32 -2.52 -4.77 5.98
N SER A 33 -1.93 -4.02 6.92
CA SER A 33 -2.51 -3.82 8.24
C SER A 33 -3.87 -3.11 8.18
N VAL A 34 -3.97 -2.01 7.43
CA VAL A 34 -5.22 -1.26 7.31
C VAL A 34 -6.29 -2.07 6.57
N CYS A 35 -5.93 -2.73 5.47
CA CYS A 35 -6.89 -3.53 4.71
C CYS A 35 -7.43 -4.71 5.52
N THR A 36 -6.56 -5.39 6.28
CA THR A 36 -6.93 -6.47 7.19
C THR A 36 -7.88 -5.97 8.28
N GLU A 37 -7.60 -4.80 8.86
CA GLU A 37 -8.43 -4.19 9.89
C GLU A 37 -9.83 -3.82 9.37
N ILE A 38 -9.94 -3.32 8.13
CA ILE A 38 -11.22 -2.98 7.49
C ILE A 38 -12.13 -4.21 7.38
N VAL A 39 -11.56 -5.39 7.11
CA VAL A 39 -12.33 -6.62 6.86
C VAL A 39 -12.40 -7.57 8.06
N LYS A 40 -11.78 -7.21 9.20
CA LYS A 40 -11.62 -8.09 10.36
C LYS A 40 -12.93 -8.71 10.88
N ASP A 41 -14.01 -7.91 10.93
CA ASP A 41 -15.33 -8.38 11.41
C ASP A 41 -16.22 -8.95 10.30
N GLY A 42 -15.63 -9.25 9.14
CA GLY A 42 -16.33 -9.77 7.97
C GLY A 42 -16.30 -8.83 6.77
N VAL A 43 -16.65 -9.39 5.61
CA VAL A 43 -16.62 -8.71 4.31
C VAL A 43 -18.03 -8.31 3.89
N ASN A 44 -18.16 -7.08 3.39
CA ASN A 44 -19.35 -6.58 2.71
C ASN A 44 -18.94 -5.55 1.65
N TRP A 45 -19.89 -5.14 0.79
CA TRP A 45 -19.59 -4.20 -0.30
C TRP A 45 -19.02 -2.87 0.19
N ALA A 46 -19.54 -2.31 1.28
CA ALA A 46 -19.03 -1.05 1.83
C ALA A 46 -17.56 -1.17 2.28
N ARG A 47 -17.18 -2.29 2.90
CA ARG A 47 -15.81 -2.59 3.32
C ARG A 47 -14.89 -2.84 2.13
N ILE A 48 -15.36 -3.55 1.09
CA ILE A 48 -14.61 -3.71 -0.16
C ILE A 48 -14.33 -2.34 -0.77
N ILE A 49 -15.35 -1.49 -0.93
CA ILE A 49 -15.19 -0.12 -1.45
C ILE A 49 -14.20 0.68 -0.59
N ALA A 50 -14.24 0.54 0.74
CA ALA A 50 -13.30 1.21 1.64
C ALA A 50 -11.84 0.77 1.40
N VAL A 51 -11.59 -0.54 1.18
CA VAL A 51 -10.25 -1.05 0.82
C VAL A 51 -9.76 -0.41 -0.49
N TYR A 52 -10.57 -0.42 -1.54
CA TYR A 52 -10.19 0.17 -2.83
C TYR A 52 -9.98 1.69 -2.75
N THR A 53 -10.81 2.38 -1.96
CA THR A 53 -10.67 3.82 -1.72
C THR A 53 -9.37 4.14 -0.98
N PHE A 54 -9.04 3.35 0.04
CA PHE A 54 -7.78 3.49 0.78
C PHE A 54 -6.57 3.21 -0.12
N ALA A 55 -6.61 2.16 -0.95
CA ALA A 55 -5.55 1.85 -1.92
C ALA A 55 -5.33 3.02 -2.89
N GLY A 56 -6.40 3.62 -3.41
CA GLY A 56 -6.33 4.79 -4.29
C GLY A 56 -5.76 6.03 -3.61
N ALA A 57 -6.13 6.28 -2.35
CA ALA A 57 -5.55 7.36 -1.55
C ALA A 57 -4.04 7.12 -1.34
N LEU A 58 -3.65 5.89 -0.97
CA LEU A 58 -2.26 5.51 -0.77
C LEU A 58 -1.43 5.69 -2.06
N ALA A 59 -1.94 5.22 -3.19
CA ALA A 59 -1.31 5.41 -4.50
C ALA A 59 -1.15 6.90 -4.88
N THR A 60 -2.13 7.73 -4.54
CA THR A 60 -2.09 9.18 -4.80
C THR A 60 -1.02 9.87 -3.95
N GLU A 61 -0.88 9.50 -2.68
CA GLU A 61 0.18 10.01 -1.81
C GLU A 61 1.56 9.55 -2.28
N CYS A 62 1.71 8.28 -2.70
CA CYS A 62 2.94 7.79 -3.31
C CYS A 62 3.30 8.52 -4.62
N TYR A 63 2.32 8.93 -5.42
CA TYR A 63 2.58 9.68 -6.66
C TYR A 63 3.13 11.09 -6.38
N LYS A 64 2.58 11.80 -5.38
CA LYS A 64 2.98 13.17 -5.02
C LYS A 64 4.45 13.26 -4.60
N ASP A 65 5.00 12.21 -4.01
CA ASP A 65 6.40 12.13 -3.57
C ASP A 65 7.40 11.78 -4.69
N SER A 66 7.03 11.93 -5.98
CA SER A 66 7.86 11.55 -7.14
C SER A 66 8.27 10.06 -7.17
N ARG A 67 7.44 9.21 -6.54
CA ARG A 67 7.67 7.79 -6.30
C ARG A 67 6.77 6.93 -7.19
N SER A 68 6.89 7.11 -8.51
CA SER A 68 6.00 6.44 -9.49
C SER A 68 6.02 4.91 -9.44
N VAL A 69 7.12 4.31 -8.97
CA VAL A 69 7.28 2.85 -8.79
C VAL A 69 6.23 2.29 -7.82
N PHE A 70 5.84 3.05 -6.80
CA PHE A 70 4.93 2.58 -5.75
C PHE A 70 3.48 2.50 -6.21
N VAL A 71 3.08 3.20 -7.28
CA VAL A 71 1.72 3.11 -7.82
C VAL A 71 1.45 1.73 -8.42
N THR A 72 2.45 1.17 -9.12
CA THR A 72 2.39 -0.20 -9.64
C THR A 72 2.35 -1.21 -8.50
N GLU A 73 3.18 -1.02 -7.46
CA GLU A 73 3.22 -1.94 -6.32
C GLU A 73 1.93 -1.94 -5.50
N VAL A 74 1.30 -0.77 -5.25
CA VAL A 74 -0.02 -0.71 -4.61
C VAL A 74 -1.07 -1.49 -5.40
N SER A 75 -0.99 -1.47 -6.73
CA SER A 75 -1.89 -2.24 -7.59
C SER A 75 -1.65 -3.75 -7.46
N ASN A 76 -0.39 -4.18 -7.37
CA ASN A 76 -0.02 -5.58 -7.13
C ASN A 76 -0.54 -6.06 -5.77
N TRP A 77 -0.31 -5.30 -4.71
CA TRP A 77 -0.78 -5.64 -3.36
C TRP A 77 -2.30 -5.69 -3.28
N MET A 78 -2.98 -4.77 -3.96
CA MET A 78 -4.44 -4.77 -4.06
C MET A 78 -4.95 -6.03 -4.77
N TYR A 79 -4.28 -6.46 -5.85
CA TYR A 79 -4.60 -7.70 -6.54
C TYR A 79 -4.45 -8.91 -5.62
N GLU A 80 -3.31 -9.02 -4.93
CA GLU A 80 -3.02 -10.11 -3.99
C GLU A 80 -4.02 -10.14 -2.83
N PHE A 81 -4.28 -9.00 -2.21
CA PHE A 81 -5.24 -8.89 -1.11
C PHE A 81 -6.66 -9.28 -1.55
N THR A 82 -7.06 -8.86 -2.75
CA THR A 82 -8.36 -9.24 -3.31
C THR A 82 -8.44 -10.74 -3.52
N ALA A 83 -7.41 -11.34 -4.13
CA ALA A 83 -7.35 -12.77 -4.40
C ALA A 83 -7.41 -13.61 -3.11
N LEU A 84 -6.71 -13.18 -2.06
CA LEU A 84 -6.59 -13.92 -0.80
C LEU A 84 -7.79 -13.74 0.13
N HIS A 85 -8.37 -12.53 0.20
CA HIS A 85 -9.34 -12.19 1.25
C HIS A 85 -10.75 -11.88 0.73
N LEU A 86 -10.91 -11.45 -0.52
CA LEU A 86 -12.18 -10.91 -1.02
C LEU A 86 -12.84 -11.79 -2.08
N VAL A 87 -12.07 -12.47 -2.93
CA VAL A 87 -12.58 -13.21 -4.10
C VAL A 87 -13.65 -14.23 -3.74
N ASP A 88 -13.46 -15.02 -2.67
CA ASP A 88 -14.43 -16.04 -2.28
C ASP A 88 -15.75 -15.44 -1.83
N TRP A 89 -15.71 -14.30 -1.14
CA TRP A 89 -16.92 -13.59 -0.73
C TRP A 89 -17.64 -12.99 -1.95
N ILE A 90 -16.88 -12.33 -2.84
CA ILE A 90 -17.41 -11.71 -4.06
C ILE A 90 -18.09 -12.76 -4.95
N LYS A 91 -17.44 -13.92 -5.17
CA LYS A 91 -18.01 -15.03 -5.95
C LYS A 91 -19.32 -15.54 -5.34
N LYS A 92 -19.37 -15.72 -4.02
CA LYS A 92 -20.59 -16.17 -3.30
C LYS A 92 -21.75 -15.16 -3.43
N ARG A 93 -21.46 -13.89 -3.70
CA ARG A 93 -22.46 -12.83 -3.88
C ARG A 93 -22.83 -12.58 -5.34
N GLY A 94 -22.46 -13.45 -6.27
CA GLY A 94 -22.78 -13.27 -7.70
C GLY A 94 -21.76 -12.40 -8.46
N GLY A 95 -20.58 -12.17 -7.87
CA GLY A 95 -19.52 -11.37 -8.49
C GLY A 95 -19.71 -9.87 -8.30
N TRP A 96 -18.91 -9.09 -9.02
CA TRP A 96 -18.91 -7.62 -8.95
C TRP A 96 -20.22 -6.97 -9.41
N VAL A 97 -21.04 -7.68 -10.18
CA VAL A 97 -22.31 -7.15 -10.73
C VAL A 97 -23.35 -6.94 -9.63
N SER A 98 -23.28 -7.68 -8.51
CA SER A 98 -24.22 -7.50 -7.39
C SER A 98 -23.92 -6.29 -6.50
N ILE A 99 -23.01 -5.41 -6.92
CA ILE A 99 -22.90 -4.07 -6.34
C ILE A 99 -24.13 -3.22 -6.70
N TYR A 100 -24.74 -3.48 -7.86
CA TYR A 100 -25.87 -2.69 -8.39
C TYR A 100 -27.24 -3.26 -8.03
N ASP A 101 -27.28 -4.42 -7.39
CA ASP A 101 -28.48 -5.13 -6.94
C ASP A 101 -28.80 -4.73 -5.49
#